data_AF-A0A819HMN2-F1
#
_entry.id   AF-A0A819HMN2-F1
#
_cell.length_a   1.000
_cell.length_b   1.000
_cell.length_c   1.000
_cell.angle_alpha   90.00
_cell.angle_beta   90.00
_cell.angle_gamma   90.00
#
_symmetry.space_group_name_H-M   'P 1'
#
loop_
_entity.id
_entity.type
_entity.pdbx_description
1 polymer ?
#
loop_
_entity_poly.entity_id
_entity_poly.type
_entity_poly.pdbx_seq_one_letter_code
_entity_poly.pdbx_strand_id
1 'polypeptide(L)'
;MIKTLLINNHLKLIRIVGNCLSTNRSNINLGDQMKILNDTKQFESALELFNKYKDKNLDKCSNWIIIQALRACTNLRDIEHGSIIHNLISSRLKYDSYVLPAIIHFYSKFI
;
A
#
# COMPACT_ATOMS: atom_id res chain seq x y z
N MET A 1 29.60 -29.28 -13.79
CA MET A 1 28.17 -29.09 -14.11
C MET A 1 27.36 -28.40 -12.99
N ILE A 2 27.69 -28.58 -11.71
CA ILE A 2 26.89 -28.05 -10.56
C ILE A 2 27.09 -26.53 -10.30
N LYS A 3 28.29 -25.96 -10.55
CA LYS A 3 28.54 -24.52 -10.35
C LYS A 3 27.67 -23.61 -11.25
N THR A 4 27.36 -24.04 -12.47
CA THR A 4 26.53 -23.27 -13.41
C THR A 4 25.06 -23.18 -12.95
N LEU A 5 24.54 -24.22 -12.27
CA LEU A 5 23.17 -24.25 -11.72
C LEU A 5 23.00 -23.33 -10.50
N LEU A 6 24.00 -23.26 -9.62
CA LEU A 6 24.00 -22.34 -8.46
C LEU A 6 24.04 -20.88 -8.91
N ILE A 7 24.87 -20.55 -9.91
CA ILE A 7 24.94 -19.19 -10.48
C ILE A 7 23.61 -18.82 -11.13
N ASN A 8 22.94 -19.73 -11.85
CA ASN A 8 21.64 -19.47 -12.46
C ASN A 8 20.51 -19.28 -11.44
N ASN A 9 20.56 -19.96 -10.29
CA ASN A 9 19.59 -19.76 -9.20
C ASN A 9 19.83 -18.44 -8.44
N HIS A 10 21.10 -18.08 -8.18
CA HIS A 10 21.44 -16.76 -7.66
C HIS A 10 21.07 -15.63 -8.64
N LEU A 11 21.27 -15.83 -9.95
CA LEU A 11 20.84 -14.90 -10.98
C LEU A 11 19.31 -14.81 -11.09
N LYS A 12 18.55 -15.89 -10.85
CA LYS A 12 17.08 -15.83 -10.74
C LYS A 12 16.65 -15.03 -9.51
N LEU A 13 17.30 -15.23 -8.36
CA LEU A 13 17.02 -14.48 -7.14
C LEU A 13 17.39 -12.99 -7.29
N ILE A 14 18.55 -12.70 -7.88
CA ILE A 14 19.00 -11.34 -8.22
C ILE A 14 18.13 -10.73 -9.32
N ARG A 15 17.52 -11.51 -10.23
CA ARG A 15 16.57 -11.00 -11.22
C ARG A 15 15.19 -10.73 -10.63
N ILE A 16 14.75 -11.51 -9.64
CA ILE A 16 13.51 -11.25 -8.88
C ILE A 16 13.68 -10.03 -7.96
N VAL A 17 14.79 -9.96 -7.23
CA VAL A 17 15.17 -8.80 -6.41
C VAL A 17 15.52 -7.60 -7.29
N GLY A 18 16.11 -7.83 -8.46
CA GLY A 18 16.46 -6.85 -9.47
C GLY A 18 15.22 -6.27 -10.15
N ASN A 19 14.19 -7.07 -10.43
CA ASN A 19 12.88 -6.58 -10.87
C ASN A 19 12.16 -5.77 -9.77
N CYS A 20 12.44 -6.04 -8.49
CA CYS A 20 11.99 -5.18 -7.38
C CYS A 20 12.81 -3.87 -7.25
N LEU A 21 13.97 -3.78 -7.91
CA LEU A 21 14.88 -2.62 -7.86
C LEU A 21 15.04 -1.89 -9.21
N SER A 22 14.42 -2.39 -10.30
CA SER A 22 14.59 -1.90 -11.68
C SER A 22 13.38 -1.19 -12.25
N THR A 23 12.50 -0.64 -11.42
CA THR A 23 11.61 0.44 -11.86
C THR A 23 12.11 1.74 -11.22
N ASN A 24 12.95 2.45 -11.99
CA ASN A 24 13.26 3.88 -11.91
C ASN A 24 12.90 4.56 -10.56
N ARG A 25 13.88 5.02 -9.76
CA ARG A 25 13.62 5.79 -8.53
C ARG A 25 12.71 7.03 -8.75
N SER A 26 12.49 7.42 -10.00
CA SER A 26 11.57 8.48 -10.43
C SER A 26 10.13 8.06 -10.72
N ASN A 27 9.72 6.78 -10.59
CA ASN A 27 8.34 6.32 -10.88
C ASN A 27 7.83 5.19 -9.96
N ILE A 28 8.19 5.17 -8.67
CA ILE A 28 7.50 4.29 -7.71
C ILE A 28 6.04 4.78 -7.61
N ASN A 29 5.06 3.92 -7.89
CA ASN A 29 3.66 4.33 -7.75
C ASN A 29 3.36 4.64 -6.27
N LEU A 30 2.40 5.54 -6.02
CA LEU A 30 2.09 6.03 -4.67
C LEU A 30 1.83 4.89 -3.66
N GLY A 31 1.10 3.86 -4.07
CA GLY A 31 0.77 2.73 -3.19
C GLY A 31 2.00 1.96 -2.74
N ASP A 32 2.98 1.77 -3.61
CA ASP A 32 4.25 1.12 -3.28
C ASP A 32 5.12 1.98 -2.36
N GLN A 33 5.13 3.31 -2.56
CA GLN A 33 5.78 4.22 -1.62
C GLN A 33 5.13 4.13 -0.22
N MET A 34 3.80 4.17 -0.17
CA MET A 34 3.05 4.00 1.09
C MET A 34 3.31 2.63 1.72
N LYS A 35 3.48 1.57 0.92
CA LYS A 35 3.90 0.25 1.43
C LYS A 35 5.25 0.29 2.08
N ILE A 36 6.23 0.89 1.44
CA ILE A 36 7.58 1.02 2.02
C ILE A 36 7.49 1.78 3.35
N LEU A 37 6.80 2.91 3.40
CA LEU A 37 6.61 3.70 4.62
C LEU A 37 5.90 2.91 5.73
N ASN A 38 4.84 2.17 5.40
CA ASN A 38 4.15 1.32 6.35
C ASN A 38 5.02 0.14 6.84
N ASP A 39 5.84 -0.45 5.97
CA ASP A 39 6.74 -1.56 6.32
C ASP A 39 7.89 -1.07 7.22
N THR A 40 8.33 0.19 7.06
CA THR A 40 9.31 0.86 7.93
C THR A 40 8.70 1.54 9.16
N LYS A 41 7.40 1.33 9.42
CA LYS A 41 6.63 1.91 10.54
C LYS A 41 6.54 3.44 10.53
N GLN A 42 6.72 4.08 9.38
CA GLN A 42 6.52 5.51 9.17
C GLN A 42 5.07 5.79 8.78
N PHE A 43 4.14 5.46 9.68
CA PHE A 43 2.71 5.45 9.38
C PHE A 43 2.15 6.86 9.15
N GLU A 44 2.61 7.86 9.92
CA GLU A 44 2.25 9.27 9.75
C GLU A 44 2.68 9.75 8.36
N SER A 45 3.91 9.44 7.94
CA SER A 45 4.41 9.81 6.62
C SER A 45 3.64 9.11 5.49
N ALA A 46 3.23 7.85 5.69
CA ALA A 46 2.39 7.13 4.74
C ALA A 46 1.03 7.82 4.57
N LEU A 47 0.41 8.25 5.68
CA LEU A 47 -0.88 8.92 5.68
C LEU A 47 -0.79 10.35 5.14
N GLU A 48 0.26 11.10 5.45
CA GLU A 48 0.53 12.40 4.84
C GLU A 48 0.69 12.31 3.33
N LEU A 49 1.42 11.29 2.85
CA LEU A 49 1.63 11.06 1.43
C LEU A 49 0.29 10.76 0.72
N PHE A 50 -0.57 9.95 1.35
CA PHE A 50 -1.94 9.73 0.88
C PHE A 50 -2.75 11.03 0.84
N ASN A 51 -2.72 11.82 1.91
CA ASN A 51 -3.49 13.07 2.00
C ASN A 51 -3.05 14.09 0.93
N LYS A 52 -1.75 14.22 0.67
CA LYS A 52 -1.24 15.08 -0.42
C LYS A 52 -1.71 14.63 -1.79
N TYR A 53 -1.91 13.33 -2.00
CA TYR A 53 -2.36 12.79 -3.28
C TYR A 53 -3.88 12.85 -3.45
N LYS A 54 -4.65 12.51 -2.41
CA LYS A 54 -6.12 12.44 -2.45
C LYS A 54 -6.73 13.80 -2.81
N ASP A 55 -6.16 14.89 -2.31
CA ASP A 55 -6.68 16.25 -2.50
C ASP A 55 -6.69 16.67 -3.99
N LYS A 56 -5.89 16.02 -4.82
CA LYS A 56 -5.78 16.32 -6.26
C LYS A 56 -6.34 15.21 -7.16
N ASN A 57 -6.52 13.98 -6.65
CA ASN A 57 -6.75 12.78 -7.47
C ASN A 57 -7.60 11.71 -6.77
N LEU A 58 -8.62 12.11 -6.01
CA LEU A 58 -9.45 11.18 -5.24
C LEU A 58 -10.05 10.06 -6.11
N ASP A 59 -10.51 10.40 -7.31
CA ASP A 59 -11.06 9.50 -8.33
C ASP A 59 -10.03 8.45 -8.82
N LYS A 60 -8.74 8.79 -8.76
CA LYS A 60 -7.64 7.92 -9.23
C LYS A 60 -7.01 7.07 -8.12
N CYS A 61 -7.46 7.20 -6.89
CA CYS A 61 -6.97 6.35 -5.81
C CYS A 61 -7.37 4.90 -6.09
N SER A 62 -6.39 4.05 -6.38
CA SER A 62 -6.60 2.61 -6.56
C SER A 62 -6.88 1.94 -5.21
N ASN A 63 -7.46 0.73 -5.26
CA ASN A 63 -7.70 -0.07 -4.06
C ASN A 63 -6.44 -0.28 -3.24
N TRP A 64 -5.31 -0.46 -3.92
CA TRP A 64 -4.02 -0.62 -3.29
C TRP A 64 -3.65 0.58 -2.42
N ILE A 65 -3.80 1.80 -2.94
CA ILE A 65 -3.55 3.03 -2.19
C ILE A 65 -4.46 3.11 -0.95
N ILE A 66 -5.74 2.78 -1.11
CA ILE A 66 -6.72 2.83 0.00
C ILE A 66 -6.37 1.81 1.09
N ILE A 67 -6.02 0.57 0.71
CA ILE A 67 -5.59 -0.47 1.65
C ILE A 67 -4.39 0.01 2.47
N GLN A 68 -3.43 0.67 1.83
CA GLN A 68 -2.24 1.17 2.51
C GLN A 68 -2.54 2.38 3.41
N ALA A 69 -3.50 3.23 3.04
CA ALA A 69 -3.98 4.31 3.90
C ALA A 69 -4.68 3.76 5.15
N LEU A 70 -5.59 2.79 4.99
CA LEU A 70 -6.27 2.12 6.11
C LEU A 70 -5.28 1.39 7.02
N ARG A 71 -4.24 0.76 6.46
CA ARG A 71 -3.15 0.15 7.24
C ARG A 71 -2.41 1.20 8.09
N ALA A 72 -2.13 2.38 7.55
CA ALA A 72 -1.53 3.47 8.31
C ALA A 72 -2.44 3.91 9.47
N CYS A 73 -3.71 4.22 9.19
CA CYS A 73 -4.70 4.59 10.22
C CYS A 73 -4.84 3.53 11.32
N THR A 74 -4.83 2.25 10.94
CA THR A 74 -4.90 1.12 11.89
C THR A 74 -3.73 1.16 12.89
N ASN A 75 -2.51 1.36 12.39
CA ASN A 75 -1.31 1.37 13.24
C ASN A 75 -1.18 2.65 14.06
N LEU A 76 -1.69 3.78 13.55
CA LEU A 76 -1.76 5.06 14.26
C LEU A 76 -2.88 5.11 15.31
N ARG A 77 -3.77 4.12 15.33
CA ARG A 77 -5.01 4.15 16.13
C ARG A 77 -5.90 5.37 15.79
N ASP A 78 -5.87 5.81 14.54
CA ASP A 78 -6.63 6.97 14.07
C ASP A 78 -7.96 6.52 13.44
N ILE A 79 -8.97 6.35 14.31
CA ILE A 79 -10.30 5.91 13.89
C ILE A 79 -11.01 6.96 13.02
N GLU A 80 -10.75 8.23 13.29
CA GLU A 80 -11.41 9.35 12.62
C GLU A 80 -10.98 9.42 11.15
N HIS A 81 -9.66 9.40 10.87
CA HIS A 81 -9.17 9.39 9.50
C HIS A 81 -9.60 8.15 8.71
N GLY A 82 -9.57 6.97 9.34
CA GLY A 82 -10.02 5.75 8.65
C GLY A 82 -11.53 5.75 8.34
N SER A 83 -12.34 6.37 9.20
CA SER A 83 -13.78 6.60 8.93
C SER A 83 -13.99 7.57 7.77
N ILE A 84 -13.21 8.67 7.71
CA ILE A 84 -13.23 9.59 6.58
C ILE A 84 -12.89 8.86 5.28
N ILE A 85 -11.82 8.05 5.27
CA ILE A 85 -11.43 7.25 4.10
C ILE A 85 -12.56 6.29 3.69
N HIS A 86 -13.17 5.58 4.63
CA HIS A 86 -14.30 4.69 4.36
C HIS A 86 -15.46 5.43 3.70
N ASN A 87 -15.85 6.58 4.23
CA ASN A 87 -16.93 7.40 3.68
C ASN A 87 -16.61 7.87 2.25
N LEU A 88 -15.36 8.28 1.99
CA LEU A 88 -14.92 8.72 0.67
C LEU A 88 -15.03 7.62 -0.40
N ILE A 89 -14.88 6.36 -0.03
CA ILE A 89 -14.93 5.23 -0.97
C ILE A 89 -16.23 4.44 -0.92
N SER A 90 -17.19 4.84 -0.08
CA SER A 90 -18.43 4.07 0.17
C SER A 90 -19.25 3.84 -1.10
N SER A 91 -19.24 4.80 -2.04
CA SER A 91 -19.90 4.66 -3.34
C SER A 91 -19.23 3.63 -4.27
N ARG A 92 -17.93 3.36 -4.07
CA ARG A 92 -17.13 2.40 -4.85
C ARG A 92 -17.21 0.98 -4.29
N LEU A 93 -17.41 0.85 -2.98
CA LEU A 93 -17.43 -0.44 -2.28
C LEU A 93 -18.52 -1.41 -2.77
N LYS A 94 -19.61 -0.89 -3.32
CA LYS A 94 -20.69 -1.74 -3.87
C LYS A 94 -20.23 -2.65 -5.01
N TYR A 95 -19.13 -2.29 -5.68
CA TYR A 95 -18.60 -2.99 -6.84
C TYR A 95 -17.20 -3.58 -6.61
N ASP A 96 -16.61 -3.35 -5.43
CA ASP A 96 -15.19 -3.59 -5.20
C ASP A 96 -14.93 -4.40 -3.92
N SER A 97 -14.92 -5.72 -4.08
CA SER A 97 -14.69 -6.67 -2.98
C SER A 97 -13.24 -6.68 -2.46
N TYR A 98 -12.29 -6.05 -3.16
CA TYR A 98 -10.87 -6.11 -2.77
C TYR A 98 -10.52 -5.23 -1.56
N VAL A 99 -11.23 -4.11 -1.38
CA VAL A 99 -10.97 -3.17 -0.27
C VAL A 99 -11.72 -3.59 1.00
N LEU A 100 -12.81 -4.35 0.87
CA LEU A 100 -13.67 -4.73 1.98
C LEU A 100 -12.92 -5.45 3.14
N PRO A 101 -12.02 -6.43 2.89
CA PRO A 101 -11.23 -7.04 3.97
C PRO A 101 -10.36 -6.04 4.74
N ALA A 102 -9.84 -5.01 4.07
CA ALA A 102 -9.02 -4.00 4.73
C ALA A 102 -9.86 -3.10 5.66
N ILE A 103 -11.09 -2.78 5.27
CA ILE A 103 -12.03 -2.02 6.11
C ILE A 103 -12.43 -2.83 7.34
N ILE A 104 -12.78 -4.11 7.15
CA ILE A 104 -13.11 -5.02 8.26
C ILE A 104 -11.92 -5.12 9.22
N HIS A 105 -10.71 -5.33 8.68
CA HIS A 105 -9.49 -5.37 9.48
C HIS A 105 -9.28 -4.08 10.27
N PHE A 106 -9.42 -2.92 9.63
CA PHE A 106 -9.30 -1.62 10.29
C PHE A 106 -10.26 -1.50 11.48
N TYR A 107 -11.58 -1.66 11.27
CA TYR A 107 -12.56 -1.50 12.35
C TYR A 107 -12.40 -2.55 13.46
N SER A 108 -11.97 -3.77 13.13
CA SER A 108 -11.72 -4.82 14.13
C SER A 108 -10.64 -4.46 15.16
N LYS A 109 -9.81 -3.45 14.90
CA LYS A 109 -8.78 -2.99 15.84
C LYS A 109 -9.28 -1.99 16.89
N PHE A 110 -10.51 -1.51 16.77
CA PHE A 110 -11.10 -0.50 17.67
C PHE A 110 -12.26 -1.04 18.51
N ILE A 111 -12.48 -2.36 18.47
CA ILE A 111 -13.42 -3.09 19.32
C ILE A 111 -12.59 -3.84 20.35
#